data_AF-A0A536V4P2-F1
#
_entry.id   AF-A0A536V4P2-F1
#
_cell.length_a   1.000
_cell.length_b   1.000
_cell.length_c   1.000
_cell.angle_alpha   90.00
_cell.angle_beta   90.00
_cell.angle_gamma   90.00
#
_symmetry.space_group_name_H-M   'P 1'
#
loop_
_entity.id
_entity.type
_entity.pdbx_description
1 polymer ?
#
loop_
_entity_poly.entity_id
_entity_poly.type
_entity_poly.pdbx_seq_one_letter_code
_entity_poly.pdbx_strand_id
1 'polypeptide(L)'
;MKFVTAALIALLALVQAELWFGKGGLPRVWGLQAQLREQQAANDAARARNEQLQAEVSDLKEGLEMVEEKARLELGMVKPDEILVQVQTRR
;
A
#
# COMPACT_ATOMS: atom_id res chain seq x y z
N MET A 1 60.08 -2.80 -17.81
CA MET A 1 59.37 -1.83 -16.96
C MET A 1 58.07 -1.33 -17.60
N LYS A 2 58.09 -0.57 -18.71
CA LYS A 2 56.89 0.01 -19.36
C LYS A 2 55.78 -1.00 -19.74
N PHE A 3 56.13 -2.17 -20.26
CA PHE A 3 55.13 -3.20 -20.66
C PHE A 3 54.38 -3.81 -19.48
N VAL A 4 55.06 -4.02 -18.35
CA VAL A 4 54.44 -4.54 -17.13
C VAL A 4 53.45 -3.52 -16.57
N THR A 5 53.81 -2.23 -16.60
CA THR A 5 52.91 -1.15 -16.17
C THR A 5 51.68 -1.06 -17.06
N ALA A 6 51.84 -1.16 -18.38
CA ALA A 6 50.72 -1.17 -19.32
C ALA A 6 49.79 -2.37 -19.10
N ALA A 7 50.34 -3.57 -18.87
CA ALA A 7 49.56 -4.76 -18.56
C ALA A 7 48.77 -4.62 -17.26
N LEU A 8 49.37 -4.05 -16.20
CA LEU A 8 48.68 -3.79 -14.94
C LEU A 8 47.54 -2.77 -15.09
N ILE A 9 47.74 -1.71 -15.89
CA ILE A 9 46.68 -0.73 -16.19
C ILE A 9 45.53 -1.39 -16.96
N ALA A 10 45.85 -2.24 -17.94
CA ALA A 10 44.83 -2.97 -18.70
C ALA A 10 44.02 -3.91 -17.79
N LEU A 11 44.70 -4.64 -16.89
CA LEU A 11 44.04 -5.50 -15.91
C LEU A 11 43.12 -4.70 -14.97
N LEU A 12 43.60 -3.55 -14.48
CA LEU A 12 42.84 -2.65 -13.63
C LEU A 12 41.60 -2.11 -14.34
N ALA A 13 41.73 -1.69 -15.60
CA ALA A 13 40.62 -1.20 -16.41
C ALA A 13 39.57 -2.31 -16.64
N LEU A 14 40.02 -3.56 -16.83
CA LEU A 14 39.15 -4.71 -17.00
C LEU A 14 38.32 -4.99 -15.74
N VAL A 15 38.97 -4.96 -14.57
CA VAL A 15 38.28 -5.08 -13.27
C VAL A 15 37.30 -3.94 -13.04
N GLN A 16 37.68 -2.70 -13.36
CA GLN A 16 36.78 -1.54 -13.20
C GLN A 16 35.57 -1.60 -14.14
N ALA A 17 35.77 -2.06 -15.38
CA ALA A 17 34.67 -2.28 -16.31
C ALA A 17 33.72 -3.38 -15.79
N GLU A 18 34.25 -4.49 -15.28
CA GLU A 18 33.43 -5.56 -14.69
C GLU A 18 32.68 -5.07 -13.44
N LEU A 19 33.25 -4.15 -12.66
CA LEU A 19 32.58 -3.56 -11.51
C LEU A 19 31.40 -2.66 -11.91
N TRP A 20 31.54 -1.86 -12.97
CA TRP A 20 30.51 -0.94 -13.45
C TRP A 20 29.40 -1.60 -14.27
N PHE A 21 29.77 -2.58 -15.10
CA PHE A 21 28.86 -3.27 -16.04
C PHE A 21 28.48 -4.69 -15.59
N GLY A 22 29.10 -5.21 -14.53
CA GLY A 22 28.83 -6.55 -14.04
C GLY A 22 27.48 -6.67 -13.34
N LYS A 23 27.30 -7.82 -12.68
CA LYS A 23 26.03 -8.26 -12.12
C LYS A 23 25.46 -7.32 -11.04
N GLY A 24 26.27 -6.44 -10.44
CA GLY A 24 25.82 -5.43 -9.47
C GLY A 24 25.83 -3.99 -9.99
N GLY A 25 26.10 -3.80 -11.29
CA GLY A 25 26.38 -2.50 -11.88
C GLY A 25 25.19 -1.56 -12.02
N LEU A 26 25.49 -0.31 -12.41
CA LEU A 26 24.51 0.77 -12.64
C LEU A 26 23.32 0.37 -13.54
N PRO A 27 23.49 -0.41 -14.63
CA PRO A 27 22.37 -0.79 -15.49
C PRO A 27 21.30 -1.60 -14.75
N ARG A 28 21.70 -2.47 -13.82
CA ARG A 28 20.78 -3.27 -13.02
C ARG A 28 19.99 -2.40 -12.05
N VAL A 29 20.66 -1.44 -11.41
CA VAL A 29 20.00 -0.50 -10.49
C VAL A 29 18.95 0.32 -11.22
N TRP A 30 19.24 0.81 -12.43
CA TRP A 30 18.26 1.53 -13.24
C TRP A 30 17.06 0.67 -13.64
N GLY A 31 17.28 -0.59 -14.01
CA GLY A 31 16.19 -1.54 -14.29
C GLY A 31 15.30 -1.79 -13.07
N LEU A 32 15.91 -2.05 -11.91
CA LEU A 32 15.18 -2.24 -10.64
C LEU A 32 14.43 -0.97 -10.23
N GLN A 33 15.02 0.21 -10.44
CA GLN A 33 14.37 1.47 -10.09
C GLN A 33 13.18 1.78 -11.00
N ALA A 34 13.23 1.37 -12.28
CA ALA A 34 12.08 1.46 -13.18
C ALA A 34 10.94 0.51 -12.74
N GLN A 35 11.26 -0.74 -12.43
CA GLN A 35 10.28 -1.71 -11.90
C GLN A 35 9.66 -1.25 -10.58
N LEU A 36 10.47 -0.67 -9.69
CA LEU A 36 9.99 -0.13 -8.43
C LEU A 36 9.00 1.01 -8.65
N ARG A 37 9.29 1.94 -9.58
CA ARG A 37 8.35 3.03 -9.91
C ARG A 37 7.03 2.51 -10.45
N GLU A 38 7.06 1.51 -11.32
CA GLU A 38 5.85 0.90 -11.89
C GLU A 38 5.01 0.22 -10.80
N GLN A 39 5.65 -0.57 -9.93
CA GLN A 39 4.97 -1.23 -8.81
C GLN A 39 4.40 -0.22 -7.80
N GLN A 40 5.13 0.86 -7.54
CA GLN A 40 4.66 1.92 -6.64
C GLN A 40 3.40 2.59 -7.20
N ALA A 41 3.38 2.94 -8.50
CA ALA A 41 2.22 3.53 -9.14
C ALA A 41 0.99 2.59 -9.11
N ALA A 42 1.20 1.29 -9.32
CA ALA A 42 0.13 0.29 -9.20
C ALA A 42 -0.39 0.17 -7.76
N ASN A 43 0.51 0.22 -6.77
CA ASN A 43 0.15 0.19 -5.35
C ASN A 43 -0.67 1.43 -4.96
N ASP A 44 -0.23 2.61 -5.38
CA ASP A 44 -0.90 3.88 -5.07
C ASP A 44 -2.32 3.90 -5.67
N ALA A 45 -2.49 3.41 -6.91
CA ALA A 45 -3.81 3.26 -7.52
C ALA A 45 -4.71 2.25 -6.76
N ALA A 46 -4.14 1.15 -6.26
CA ALA A 46 -4.87 0.20 -5.45
C ALA A 46 -5.27 0.77 -4.08
N ARG A 47 -4.38 1.55 -3.45
CA ARG A 47 -4.67 2.25 -2.19
C ARG A 47 -5.82 3.23 -2.34
N ALA A 48 -5.81 4.07 -3.38
CA ALA A 48 -6.88 5.03 -3.63
C ALA A 48 -8.26 4.34 -3.78
N ARG A 49 -8.33 3.21 -4.50
CA ARG A 49 -9.56 2.42 -4.62
C ARG A 49 -10.01 1.82 -3.28
N ASN A 50 -9.08 1.30 -2.50
CA ASN A 50 -9.39 0.74 -1.19
C ASN A 50 -9.92 1.83 -0.24
N GLU A 51 -9.32 3.03 -0.26
CA GLU A 51 -9.79 4.16 0.54
C GLU A 51 -11.22 4.57 0.15
N GLN A 52 -11.52 4.62 -1.16
CA GLN A 52 -12.87 4.90 -1.63
C GLN A 52 -13.87 3.82 -1.18
N LEU A 53 -13.56 2.54 -1.38
CA LEU A 53 -14.43 1.44 -0.97
C LEU A 53 -14.63 1.41 0.55
N GLN A 54 -13.58 1.72 1.32
CA GLN A 54 -13.67 1.80 2.77
C GLN A 54 -14.64 2.92 3.20
N ALA A 55 -14.60 4.07 2.53
CA ALA A 55 -15.52 5.17 2.78
C ALA A 55 -16.97 4.77 2.43
N GLU A 56 -17.20 4.13 1.28
CA GLU A 56 -18.52 3.62 0.89
C GLU A 56 -19.06 2.61 1.90
N VAL A 57 -18.23 1.68 2.37
CA VAL A 57 -18.62 0.71 3.40
C VAL A 57 -18.95 1.40 4.72
N SER A 58 -18.23 2.46 5.09
CA SER A 58 -18.51 3.23 6.30
C SER A 58 -19.87 3.94 6.19
N ASP A 59 -20.13 4.61 5.07
CA ASP A 59 -21.38 5.33 4.82
C ASP A 59 -22.59 4.37 4.81
N LEU A 60 -22.45 3.19 4.20
CA LEU A 60 -23.49 2.15 4.23
C LEU A 60 -23.76 1.65 5.65
N LYS A 61 -22.72 1.48 6.48
CA LYS A 61 -22.90 1.05 7.87
C LYS A 61 -23.60 2.12 8.70
N GLU A 62 -23.17 3.37 8.61
CA GLU A 62 -23.81 4.50 9.30
C GLU A 62 -25.28 4.66 8.87
N GLY A 63 -25.56 4.53 7.57
CA GLY A 63 -26.91 4.54 7.04
C GLY A 63 -27.79 3.40 7.57
N LEU A 64 -27.23 2.19 7.69
CA LEU A 64 -27.95 1.05 8.27
C LEU A 64 -28.21 1.23 9.78
N GLU A 65 -27.24 1.76 10.52
CA GLU A 65 -27.40 2.07 11.95
C GLU A 65 -28.51 3.10 12.17
N MET A 66 -28.55 4.16 11.36
CA MET A 66 -29.63 5.16 11.38
C MET A 66 -31.02 4.56 11.13
N VAL A 67 -31.13 3.63 10.17
CA VAL A 67 -32.39 2.94 9.86
C VAL A 67 -32.79 1.99 10.99
N GLU A 68 -31.83 1.27 11.56
CA GLU A 68 -32.06 0.37 12.70
C GLU A 68 -32.54 1.15 13.93
N GLU A 69 -31.98 2.32 14.21
CA GLU A 69 -32.41 3.18 15.31
C GLU A 69 -33.82 3.74 15.08
N LYS A 70 -34.13 4.18 13.86
CA LYS A 70 -35.51 4.57 13.45
C LYS A 70 -36.52 3.44 13.65
N ALA A 71 -36.19 2.21 13.22
CA ALA A 71 -37.08 1.06 13.37
C ALA A 71 -37.29 0.67 14.84
N ARG A 72 -36.25 0.78 15.68
CA ARG A 72 -36.33 0.54 17.12
C ARG A 72 -37.19 1.59 17.82
N LEU A 73 -37.01 2.87 17.49
CA LEU A 73 -37.71 3.98 18.14
C LEU A 73 -39.17 4.14 17.69
N GLU A 74 -39.46 3.97 16.40
CA GLU A 74 -40.80 4.21 15.85
C GLU A 74 -41.68 2.97 15.77
N LEU A 75 -41.09 1.81 15.46
CA LEU A 75 -41.84 0.55 15.26
C LEU A 75 -41.67 -0.42 16.44
N GLY A 76 -40.82 -0.10 17.42
CA GLY A 76 -40.54 -0.98 18.55
C GLY A 76 -39.89 -2.31 18.14
N MET A 77 -39.27 -2.36 16.96
CA MET A 77 -38.64 -3.57 16.44
C MET A 77 -37.36 -3.90 17.22
N VAL A 78 -37.20 -5.16 17.60
CA VAL A 78 -36.02 -5.71 18.29
C VAL A 78 -35.65 -7.05 17.65
N LYS A 79 -34.36 -7.39 17.63
CA LYS A 79 -33.89 -8.66 17.07
C LYS A 79 -34.34 -9.83 17.97
N PRO A 80 -34.47 -11.06 17.42
CA PRO A 80 -34.70 -12.24 18.24
C PRO A 80 -33.61 -12.38 19.31
N ASP A 81 -33.99 -12.69 20.55
CA ASP A 81 -33.11 -12.80 21.73
C ASP A 81 -32.40 -11.49 22.16
N GLU A 82 -32.92 -10.32 21.77
CA GLU A 82 -32.38 -9.03 22.17
C GLU A 82 -33.19 -8.35 23.31
N ILE A 83 -32.50 -7.84 24.34
CA ILE A 83 -33.09 -7.05 25.42
C ILE A 83 -32.67 -5.58 25.25
N LEU A 84 -33.61 -4.73 24.82
CA LEU A 84 -33.38 -3.29 24.66
C LEU A 84 -33.65 -2.55 25.98
N VAL A 85 -32.63 -1.89 26.55
CA VAL A 85 -32.73 -1.10 27.78
C VAL A 85 -32.64 0.40 27.45
N GLN A 86 -33.73 1.14 27.65
CA GLN A 86 -33.73 2.60 27.50
C GLN A 86 -33.48 3.27 28.86
N VAL A 87 -32.33 3.92 29.00
CA VAL A 87 -31.98 4.66 30.22
C VAL A 87 -32.30 6.14 29.99
N GLN A 88 -33.38 6.64 30.60
CA GLN A 88 -33.67 8.08 30.60
C GLN A 88 -33.05 8.71 31.85
N THR A 89 -32.03 9.55 31.66
CA THR A 89 -31.52 10.38 32.75
C THR A 89 -32.58 11.43 33.10
N ARG A 90 -33.27 11.22 34.23
CA ARG A 90 -34.21 12.19 34.79
C ARG A 90 -33.43 13.46 35.13
N ARG A 91 -33.65 14.53 34.36
CA ARG A 91 -33.14 15.88 34.68
C ARG A 91 -33.87 16.46 35.89
#